data_AF-A0A5M6DKZ0-F1
#
_entry.id   AF-A0A5M6DKZ0-F1
#
_cell.length_a   1.000
_cell.length_b   1.000
_cell.length_c   1.000
_cell.angle_alpha   90.00
_cell.angle_beta   90.00
_cell.angle_gamma   90.00
#
_symmetry.space_group_name_H-M   'P 1'
#
loop_
_entity.id
_entity.type
_entity.pdbx_description
1 polymer ?
#
loop_
_entity_poly.entity_id
_entity_poly.type
_entity_poly.pdbx_seq_one_letter_code
_entity_poly.pdbx_strand_id
1 'polypeptide(L)' 'MATRFVLNPPIDADEFDRRYSIPQHIEHRIVRSDNEAVVDAITIDTDGEGEILAVEQELRYAFEHCTPTIERSVPLDAQ' A
#
# COMPACT_ATOMS: atom_id res chain seq x y z
N MET A 1 -2.15 -11.92 -10.46
CA MET A 1 -3.35 -11.09 -10.18
C MET A 1 -3.00 -10.37 -8.91
N ALA A 2 -3.26 -9.07 -8.85
CA ALA A 2 -2.77 -8.26 -7.76
C ALA A 2 -3.87 -7.89 -6.77
N THR A 3 -3.45 -7.59 -5.57
CA THR A 3 -4.26 -6.92 -4.56
C THR A 3 -3.76 -5.50 -4.38
N ARG A 4 -4.66 -4.53 -4.44
CA ARG A 4 -4.37 -3.11 -4.18
C ARG A 4 -4.95 -2.70 -2.83
N PHE A 5 -4.13 -1.99 -2.06
CA PHE A 5 -4.47 -1.39 -0.78
C PHE A 5 -4.54 0.12 -0.99
N VAL A 6 -5.73 0.69 -0.97
CA VAL A 6 -5.95 2.14 -1.05
C VAL A 6 -5.85 2.71 0.36
N LEU A 7 -4.89 3.60 0.58
CA LEU A 7 -4.57 4.16 1.88
C LEU A 7 -5.45 5.38 2.16
N ASN A 8 -6.20 5.35 3.26
CA ASN A 8 -7.04 6.46 3.70
C ASN A 8 -6.95 6.63 5.22
N PRO A 9 -6.39 7.74 5.73
CA PRO A 9 -5.77 8.84 4.96
C PRO A 9 -4.50 8.38 4.20
N PRO A 10 -4.10 9.09 3.12
CA PRO A 10 -2.80 8.89 2.47
C PRO A 10 -1.65 9.08 3.46
N ILE A 11 -0.53 8.44 3.19
CA ILE A 11 0.63 8.41 4.08
C ILE A 11 1.75 9.23 3.45
N ASP A 12 2.45 10.04 4.23
CA ASP A 12 3.64 10.74 3.75
C ASP A 12 4.66 9.74 3.15
N ALA A 13 5.18 10.03 1.96
CA ALA A 13 6.06 9.10 1.24
C ALA A 13 7.40 8.88 1.97
N ASP A 14 7.94 9.90 2.63
CA ASP A 14 9.18 9.76 3.41
C ASP A 14 8.93 8.96 4.70
N GLU A 15 7.79 9.16 5.37
CA GLU A 15 7.37 8.35 6.52
C GLU A 15 7.16 6.90 6.10
N PHE A 16 6.55 6.69 4.94
CA PHE A 16 6.29 5.38 4.37
C PHE A 16 7.60 4.62 4.12
N ASP A 17 8.56 5.21 3.41
CA ASP A 17 9.86 4.60 3.12
C ASP A 17 10.69 4.31 4.38
N ARG A 18 10.51 5.09 5.44
CA ARG A 18 11.23 4.90 6.72
C ARG A 18 10.66 3.77 7.56
N ARG A 19 9.33 3.62 7.59
CA ARG A 19 8.64 2.68 8.49
C ARG A 19 8.29 1.36 7.83
N TYR A 20 8.08 1.39 6.52
CA TYR A 20 7.59 0.25 5.77
C TYR A 20 8.72 -0.36 4.96
N SER A 21 9.22 -1.50 5.42
CA SER A 21 10.30 -2.23 4.76
C SER A 21 9.78 -3.60 4.34
N ILE A 22 9.29 -3.72 3.11
CA ILE A 22 8.73 -4.98 2.62
C ILE A 22 9.75 -5.80 1.84
N PRO A 23 9.84 -7.12 2.10
CA PRO A 23 10.76 -7.99 1.39
C PRO A 23 10.46 -8.30 -0.08
N GLN A 24 9.25 -8.11 -0.64
CA GLN A 24 8.93 -8.61 -1.99
C GLN A 24 7.88 -7.78 -2.77
N HIS A 25 8.20 -7.45 -4.04
CA HIS A 25 7.31 -7.06 -5.15
C HIS A 25 6.08 -6.19 -4.83
N ILE A 26 6.33 -5.00 -4.29
CA ILE A 26 5.28 -4.01 -4.10
C ILE A 26 5.50 -2.81 -5.01
N GLU A 27 4.43 -2.40 -5.70
CA GLU A 27 4.35 -1.13 -6.41
C GLU A 27 3.56 -0.12 -5.57
N HIS A 28 4.17 1.01 -5.22
CA HIS A 28 3.50 2.10 -4.52
C HIS A 28 3.12 3.20 -5.50
N ARG A 29 1.90 3.74 -5.36
CA ARG A 29 1.47 4.93 -6.09
C ARG A 29 1.76 6.16 -5.24
N ILE A 30 2.62 7.03 -5.75
CA ILE A 30 2.93 8.32 -5.14
C ILE A 30 2.15 9.40 -5.86
N VAL A 31 1.36 10.16 -5.10
CA VAL A 31 0.62 11.32 -5.58
C VAL A 31 1.10 12.58 -4.87
N ARG A 32 0.96 13.74 -5.51
CA ARG A 32 1.20 15.02 -4.85
C ARG A 32 -0.10 15.55 -4.27
N SER A 33 -0.15 15.69 -2.95
CA SER A 33 -1.24 16.36 -2.23
C SER A 33 -0.66 17.55 -1.49
N ASP A 34 -1.23 18.74 -1.68
CA ASP A 34 -0.84 19.95 -0.92
C ASP A 34 0.68 20.25 -0.88
N ASN A 35 1.36 20.07 -2.01
CA ASN A 35 2.83 20.16 -2.18
C ASN A 35 3.67 19.08 -1.48
N GLU A 36 3.05 18.05 -0.90
CA GLU A 36 3.71 16.91 -0.27
C GLU A 36 3.55 15.65 -1.15
N ALA A 37 4.55 14.77 -1.12
CA ALA A 37 4.50 13.49 -1.80
C ALA A 37 3.91 12.46 -0.83
N VAL A 38 2.79 11.85 -1.20
CA VAL A 38 2.10 10.87 -0.36
C VAL A 38 1.88 9.57 -1.11
N VAL A 39 1.96 8.45 -0.40
CA VAL A 39 1.51 7.15 -0.87
C VAL A 39 0.01 7.07 -0.61
N ASP A 40 -0.77 6.91 -1.67
CA ASP A 40 -2.23 6.76 -1.57
C ASP A 40 -2.70 5.34 -1.92
N ALA A 41 -1.84 4.54 -2.54
CA ALA A 41 -2.13 3.14 -2.83
C ALA A 41 -0.86 2.31 -2.91
N ILE A 42 -1.02 1.03 -2.58
CA ILE A 42 0.00 -0.01 -2.63
C ILE A 42 -0.55 -1.19 -3.41
N THR A 43 0.19 -1.74 -4.35
CA THR A 43 -0.23 -2.92 -5.13
C THR A 43 0.79 -4.04 -4.94
N ILE A 44 0.31 -5.23 -4.58
CA ILE A 44 1.11 -6.44 -4.41
C ILE A 44 0.65 -7.49 -5.42
N ASP A 45 1.56 -8.21 -6.06
CA ASP A 45 1.20 -9.29 -7.00
C ASP A 45 0.85 -10.59 -6.26
N THR A 46 -0.21 -10.53 -5.47
CA THR A 46 -0.78 -11.71 -4.81
C THR A 46 -2.28 -11.58 -4.63
N ASP A 47 -2.95 -12.73 -4.64
CA ASP A 47 -4.34 -12.92 -4.21
C ASP A 47 -4.43 -13.85 -2.98
N GLY A 48 -3.30 -14.22 -2.39
CA GLY A 48 -3.25 -15.10 -1.24
C GLY A 48 -3.79 -14.41 0.01
N GLU A 49 -4.88 -14.94 0.58
CA GLU A 49 -5.53 -14.30 1.75
C GLU A 49 -4.59 -14.13 2.95
N GLY A 50 -3.65 -15.06 3.15
CA GLY A 50 -2.65 -14.97 4.21
C GLY A 50 -1.66 -13.82 4.00
N GLU A 51 -1.22 -13.59 2.77
CA GLU A 51 -0.32 -12.49 2.42
C GLU A 51 -1.05 -11.14 2.48
N ILE A 52 -2.30 -11.09 1.99
CA ILE A 52 -3.15 -9.90 2.09
C ILE A 52 -3.33 -9.50 3.56
N LEU A 53 -3.63 -10.47 4.42
CA LEU A 53 -3.81 -10.23 5.85
C LEU A 53 -2.51 -9.79 6.53
N ALA A 54 -1.36 -10.35 6.14
CA ALA A 54 -0.06 -9.95 6.66
C ALA A 54 0.26 -8.49 6.30
N VAL A 55 0.10 -8.12 5.03
CA VAL A 55 0.30 -6.74 4.54
C VAL A 55 -0.66 -5.76 5.21
N GLU A 56 -1.94 -6.13 5.37
CA GLU A 56 -2.91 -5.32 6.09
C GLU A 56 -2.51 -5.07 7.55
N GLN A 57 -2.05 -6.11 8.26
CA GLN A 57 -1.59 -5.98 9.65
C GLN A 57 -0.34 -5.13 9.76
N GLU A 58 0.62 -5.29 8.85
CA GLU A 58 1.83 -4.46 8.81
C GLU A 58 1.50 -2.99 8.56
N LEU A 59 0.59 -2.68 7.63
CA LEU A 59 0.14 -1.31 7.37
C LEU A 59 -0.51 -0.70 8.60
N ARG A 60 -1.41 -1.44 9.26
CA ARG A 60 -2.07 -0.97 10.49
C ARG A 60 -1.09 -0.78 11.65
N TYR A 61 -0.05 -1.61 11.73
CA TYR A 61 0.98 -1.50 12.76
C TYR A 61 1.92 -0.31 12.51
N ALA A 62 2.38 -0.12 11.26
CA ALA A 62 3.28 0.96 10.89
C ALA A 62 2.58 2.33 10.90
N PHE A 63 1.27 2.34 10.63
CA PHE A 63 0.45 3.54 10.42
C PHE A 63 -0.89 3.40 11.15
N GLU A 64 -0.89 3.66 12.46
CA GLU A 64 -2.06 3.47 13.34
C GLU A 64 -3.36 4.17 12.87
N HIS A 65 -3.23 5.22 12.05
CA HIS A 65 -4.36 5.99 11.55
C HIS A 65 -4.81 5.57 10.14
N CYS A 66 -4.06 4.73 9.43
CA CYS A 66 -4.38 4.30 8.08
C CYS A 66 -5.16 2.98 8.11
N THR A 67 -6.41 3.02 7.63
CA THR A 67 -7.18 1.80 7.38
C THR A 67 -7.26 1.57 5.87
N PRO A 68 -6.43 0.68 5.31
CA PRO A 68 -6.43 0.47 3.87
C PRO A 68 -7.75 -0.16 3.41
N THR A 69 -8.27 0.32 2.29
CA THR A 69 -9.35 -0.37 1.55
C THR A 69 -8.72 -1.37 0.58
N ILE A 70 -9.17 -2.62 0.63
CA ILE A 70 -8.57 -3.72 -0.15
C ILE A 70 -9.39 -3.97 -1.42
N GLU A 71 -8.74 -3.84 -2.57
CA GLU A 71 -9.26 -4.19 -3.89
C GLU A 71 -8.52 -5.45 -4.38
N ARG A 72 -9.24 -6.56 -4.59
CA ARG A 72 -8.66 -7.83 -5.04
C ARG A 72 -8.77 -8.00 -6.56
N SER A 73 -7.95 -8.90 -7.12
CA SER A 73 -7.98 -9.25 -8.55
C SER A 73 -7.80 -8.04 -9.48
N VAL A 74 -6.98 -7.10 -9.06
CA VAL A 74 -6.63 -5.90 -9.82
C VAL A 74 -5.67 -6.34 -10.94
N PRO A 75 -5.88 -5.91 -12.19
CA PRO A 75 -4.85 -6.07 -13.21
C PRO A 75 -3.62 -5.28 -12.76
N LEU A 76 -2.46 -5.91 -12.72
CA LEU A 76 -1.21 -5.15 -12.73
C LEU A 76 -1.22 -4.36 -14.02
N ASP A 77 -1.25 -3.03 -13.92
CA ASP A 77 -1.11 -2.19 -15.11
C ASP A 77 0.23 -2.58 -15.75
N ALA A 78 0.16 -3.28 -16.88
CA ALA A 78 1.31 -3.48 -17.74
C ALA A 78 1.71 -2.08 -18.21
N GLN A 79 2.79 -1.55 -17.62
CA GLN A 79 3.38 -0.26 -17.97
C GLN A 79 3.54 -0.10 -19.49
#